data_AF-A0A7V1XP06-F1
#
_entry.id   AF-A0A7V1XP06-F1
#
_cell.length_a   1.000
_cell.length_b   1.000
_cell.length_c   1.000
_cell.angle_alpha   90.00
_cell.angle_beta   90.00
_cell.angle_gamma   90.00
#
_symmetry.space_group_name_H-M   'P 1'
#
loop_
_entity.id
_entity.type
_entity.pdbx_description
1 polymer ?
#
loop_
_entity_poly.entity_id
_entity_poly.type
_entity_poly.pdbx_seq_one_letter_code
_entity_poly.pdbx_strand_id
1 'polypeptide(L)'
;RFEEGTNLRAWLYRILMNTFINAYRKKQREPVTVQDEEIPDWYLYDRLGASGVEASAETEVLDRLPDEDVQRALEALPERFRMAVLLADVEGFSYREIAEILGVPIGTVMSRLHRGRKALQKALWEKVQERGLVAR
;
A
#
# COMPACT_ATOMS: atom_id res chain seq x y z
N ARG A 1 15.34 0.48 -19.24
CA ARG A 1 14.68 1.27 -20.31
C ARG A 1 13.28 0.72 -20.52
N PHE A 2 12.34 1.51 -21.04
CA PHE A 2 11.01 1.02 -21.43
C PHE A 2 11.10 0.32 -22.79
N GLU A 3 10.28 -0.71 -22.99
CA GLU A 3 10.13 -1.43 -24.27
C GLU A 3 8.70 -1.22 -24.78
N GLU A 4 8.58 -0.67 -26.00
CA GLU A 4 7.28 -0.42 -26.63
C GLU A 4 6.51 -1.74 -26.82
N GLY A 5 5.20 -1.72 -26.50
CA GLY A 5 4.34 -2.91 -26.50
C GLY A 5 4.26 -3.65 -25.15
N THR A 6 5.06 -3.25 -24.15
CA THR A 6 4.96 -3.77 -22.77
C THR A 6 4.05 -2.91 -21.88
N ASN A 7 3.66 -3.41 -20.70
CA ASN A 7 2.79 -2.67 -19.79
C ASN A 7 3.51 -1.45 -19.19
N LEU A 8 3.20 -0.27 -19.72
CA LEU A 8 3.75 1.01 -19.25
C LEU A 8 3.44 1.29 -17.78
N ARG A 9 2.24 0.94 -17.30
CA ARG A 9 1.84 1.12 -15.90
C ARG A 9 2.73 0.28 -15.00
N ALA A 10 2.91 -1.00 -15.30
CA ALA A 10 3.81 -1.88 -14.53
C ALA A 10 5.27 -1.39 -14.58
N TRP A 11 5.71 -0.88 -15.73
CA TRP A 11 7.06 -0.32 -15.86
C TRP A 11 7.28 0.93 -14.99
N LEU A 12 6.31 1.85 -14.94
CA LEU A 12 6.37 3.02 -14.06
C LEU A 12 6.34 2.62 -12.58
N TYR A 13 5.49 1.67 -12.21
CA TYR A 13 5.46 1.12 -10.85
C TYR A 13 6.80 0.49 -10.45
N ARG A 14 7.49 -0.18 -11.38
CA ARG A 14 8.84 -0.69 -11.13
C ARG A 14 9.82 0.43 -10.79
N ILE A 15 9.77 1.55 -11.51
CA ILE A 15 10.63 2.71 -11.22
C ILE A 15 10.27 3.29 -9.85
N LEU A 16 8.99 3.55 -9.61
CA LEU A 16 8.48 4.08 -8.34
C LEU A 16 8.89 3.21 -7.15
N MET A 17 8.79 1.89 -7.30
CA MET A 17 9.12 0.98 -6.20
C MET A 17 10.61 0.89 -5.94
N ASN A 18 11.42 0.92 -6.99
CA ASN A 18 12.87 0.97 -6.83
C ASN A 18 13.32 2.26 -6.13
N THR A 19 12.76 3.41 -6.50
CA THR A 19 13.09 4.69 -5.84
C THR A 19 12.65 4.70 -4.38
N PHE A 20 11.43 4.23 -4.09
CA PHE A 20 10.90 4.14 -2.73
C PHE A 20 11.74 3.22 -1.84
N ILE A 21 11.99 1.97 -2.25
CA ILE A 21 12.75 1.00 -1.45
C ILE A 21 14.16 1.52 -1.16
N ASN A 22 14.79 2.16 -2.15
CA ASN A 22 16.13 2.74 -2.00
C ASN A 22 16.11 3.91 -0.99
N ALA A 23 15.15 4.81 -1.08
CA ALA A 23 15.01 5.93 -0.15
C ALA A 23 14.68 5.44 1.28
N TYR A 24 13.78 4.48 1.42
CA TYR A 24 13.39 3.91 2.71
C TYR A 24 14.58 3.21 3.40
N ARG A 25 15.34 2.39 2.67
CA ARG A 25 16.55 1.73 3.20
C ARG A 25 17.65 2.72 3.56
N LYS A 26 17.77 3.81 2.80
CA LYS A 26 18.71 4.89 3.13
C LYS A 26 18.32 5.55 4.46
N LYS A 27 17.04 5.91 4.62
CA LYS A 27 16.51 6.50 5.87
C LYS A 27 16.67 5.58 7.09
N GLN A 28 16.53 4.26 6.94
CA GLN A 28 16.79 3.31 8.03
C GLN A 28 18.28 3.17 8.42
N ARG A 29 19.21 3.49 7.51
CA ARG A 29 20.66 3.33 7.73
C ARG A 29 21.35 4.60 8.21
N GLU A 30 20.72 5.75 8.03
CA GLU A 30 21.22 7.04 8.51
C GLU A 30 20.92 7.19 10.02
N PRO A 31 21.88 7.68 10.83
CA PRO A 31 21.61 8.01 12.22
C PRO A 31 20.50 9.06 12.27
N VAL A 32 19.49 8.83 13.13
CA VAL A 32 18.33 9.71 13.30
C VAL A 32 18.84 11.11 13.63
N THR A 33 18.93 11.95 12.62
CA THR A 33 19.20 13.36 12.78
C THR A 33 17.82 13.95 12.93
N VAL A 34 17.51 14.48 14.12
CA VAL A 34 16.26 15.21 14.35
C VAL A 34 16.39 16.54 13.59
N GLN A 35 16.20 16.47 12.28
CA GLN A 35 15.84 17.63 11.49
C GLN A 35 14.32 17.67 11.50
N ASP A 36 13.80 18.85 11.79
CA ASP A 36 12.39 19.19 11.88
C ASP A 36 11.57 18.37 10.88
N GLU A 37 10.50 17.74 11.35
CA GLU A 37 9.63 16.89 10.53
C GLU A 37 8.93 17.76 9.47
N GLU A 38 9.64 18.05 8.37
CA GLU A 38 9.03 18.41 7.11
C GLU A 38 8.26 17.17 6.66
N ILE A 39 6.99 17.14 7.06
CA ILE A 39 5.98 16.27 6.50
C ILE A 39 6.13 16.37 4.99
N PRO A 40 6.50 15.28 4.28
CA PRO A 40 6.67 15.34 2.84
C PRO A 40 5.37 15.87 2.20
N ASP A 41 5.47 16.83 1.28
CA ASP A 41 4.31 17.47 0.64
C ASP A 41 3.27 16.49 0.07
N TRP A 42 3.68 15.27 -0.30
CA TRP A 42 2.76 14.22 -0.76
C TRP A 42 1.84 13.70 0.35
N TYR A 43 2.30 13.66 1.61
CA TYR A 43 1.48 13.31 2.77
C TYR A 43 0.50 14.43 3.13
N LEU A 44 0.88 15.68 2.84
CA LEU A 44 0.01 16.84 3.02
C LEU A 44 -1.05 16.93 1.91
N TYR A 45 -0.70 16.57 0.67
CA TYR A 45 -1.63 16.57 -0.46
C TYR A 45 -2.78 15.55 -0.30
N ASP A 46 -2.49 14.40 0.34
CA ASP A 46 -3.50 13.38 0.68
C ASP A 46 -4.50 13.89 1.74
N ARG A 47 -4.07 14.78 2.65
CA ARG A 47 -4.95 15.42 3.65
C ARG A 47 -5.64 16.71 3.18
N LEU A 48 -5.04 17.45 2.25
CA LEU A 48 -5.55 18.76 1.80
C LEU A 48 -6.61 18.68 0.69
N GLY A 49 -6.91 17.49 0.15
CA GLY A 49 -8.03 17.28 -0.76
C GLY A 49 -9.44 17.48 -0.15
N ALA A 50 -9.52 17.80 1.15
CA ALA A 50 -10.75 17.79 1.94
C ALA A 50 -11.20 19.18 2.45
N SER A 51 -11.17 20.21 1.61
CA SER A 51 -11.80 21.50 1.95
C SER A 51 -12.79 21.97 0.88
N GLY A 52 -14.06 21.64 1.10
CA GLY A 52 -15.19 22.04 0.26
C GLY A 52 -16.54 21.71 0.89
N VAL A 53 -16.91 22.52 1.88
CA VAL A 53 -18.26 22.97 2.33
C VAL A 53 -19.48 22.03 2.18
N GLU A 54 -20.22 21.97 3.30
CA GLU A 54 -21.62 21.59 3.54
C GLU A 54 -21.94 20.14 3.97
N ALA A 55 -22.67 20.09 5.08
CA ALA A 55 -23.07 18.92 5.85
C ALA A 55 -23.93 17.96 5.01
N SER A 56 -23.24 17.10 4.27
CA SER A 56 -23.69 15.84 3.67
C SER A 56 -22.51 15.16 2.94
N ALA A 57 -21.42 15.89 2.68
CA ALA A 57 -20.18 15.36 2.12
C ALA A 57 -19.28 14.67 3.17
N GLU A 58 -19.41 15.02 4.45
CA GLU A 58 -18.59 14.47 5.54
C GLU A 58 -18.77 12.97 5.74
N THR A 59 -20.00 12.46 5.67
CA THR A 59 -20.28 11.01 5.70
C THR A 59 -19.78 10.30 4.44
N GLU A 60 -19.91 10.93 3.27
CA GLU A 60 -19.45 10.36 1.99
C GLU A 60 -17.91 10.38 1.87
N VAL A 61 -17.24 11.36 2.49
CA VAL A 61 -15.79 11.44 2.61
C VAL A 61 -15.28 10.40 3.62
N LEU A 62 -15.97 10.20 4.74
CA LEU A 62 -15.63 9.15 5.71
C LEU A 62 -15.75 7.73 5.10
N ASP A 63 -16.73 7.49 4.23
CA ASP A 63 -16.85 6.23 3.47
C ASP A 63 -15.76 6.05 2.40
N ARG A 64 -15.19 7.15 1.89
CA ARG A 64 -14.07 7.14 0.93
C ARG A 64 -12.70 7.06 1.59
N LEU A 65 -12.61 7.36 2.89
CA LEU A 65 -11.36 7.23 3.62
C LEU A 65 -11.04 5.73 3.78
N PRO A 66 -9.77 5.32 3.57
CA PRO A 66 -9.35 3.99 3.92
C PRO A 66 -9.68 3.75 5.40
N ASP A 67 -10.40 2.68 5.68
CA ASP A 67 -10.68 2.25 7.04
C ASP A 67 -9.38 2.27 7.87
N GLU A 68 -9.29 3.13 8.88
CA GLU A 68 -8.06 3.37 9.64
C GLU A 68 -7.50 2.08 10.25
N ASP A 69 -8.39 1.11 10.53
CA ASP A 69 -8.02 -0.23 10.98
C ASP A 69 -7.30 -1.03 9.87
N VAL A 70 -7.79 -0.95 8.63
CA VAL A 70 -7.17 -1.60 7.46
C VAL A 70 -5.81 -0.96 7.16
N GLN A 71 -5.73 0.36 7.22
CA GLN A 71 -4.46 1.07 7.01
C GLN A 71 -3.43 0.68 8.06
N ARG A 72 -3.80 0.69 9.36
CA ARG A 72 -2.92 0.24 10.44
C ARG A 72 -2.49 -1.22 10.27
N ALA A 73 -3.41 -2.11 9.89
CA ALA A 73 -3.10 -3.52 9.66
C ALA A 73 -2.12 -3.71 8.49
N LEU A 74 -2.29 -2.94 7.40
CA LEU A 74 -1.36 -2.94 6.26
C LEU A 74 0.02 -2.44 6.68
N GLU A 75 0.10 -1.32 7.40
CA GLU A 75 1.37 -0.73 7.87
C GLU A 75 2.12 -1.64 8.85
N ALA A 76 1.41 -2.43 9.65
CA ALA A 76 2.01 -3.42 10.55
C ALA A 76 2.65 -4.61 9.81
N LEU A 77 2.31 -4.85 8.53
CA LEU A 77 2.94 -5.93 7.76
C LEU A 77 4.40 -5.58 7.42
N PRO A 78 5.31 -6.58 7.50
CA PRO A 78 6.62 -6.46 6.88
C PRO A 78 6.49 -5.99 5.42
N GLU A 79 7.30 -5.00 5.04
CA GLU A 79 7.24 -4.30 3.75
C GLU A 79 7.06 -5.25 2.56
N ARG A 80 7.85 -6.31 2.49
CA ARG A 80 7.78 -7.33 1.42
C ARG A 80 6.41 -7.99 1.25
N PHE A 81 5.61 -8.09 2.31
CA PHE A 81 4.26 -8.67 2.28
C PHE A 81 3.23 -7.59 1.95
N ARG A 82 3.32 -6.43 2.62
CA ARG A 82 2.48 -5.26 2.35
C ARG A 82 2.50 -4.89 0.87
N MET A 83 3.70 -4.78 0.30
CA MET A 83 3.93 -4.49 -1.10
C MET A 83 3.25 -5.45 -2.06
N ALA A 84 3.37 -6.76 -1.79
CA ALA A 84 2.75 -7.76 -2.64
C ALA A 84 1.22 -7.62 -2.59
N VAL A 85 0.65 -7.43 -1.39
CA VAL A 85 -0.78 -7.24 -1.18
C VAL A 85 -1.27 -5.99 -1.89
N LEU A 86 -0.63 -4.82 -1.70
CA LEU A 86 -1.05 -3.58 -2.36
C LEU A 86 -1.07 -3.72 -3.88
N LEU A 87 0.00 -4.27 -4.48
CA LEU A 87 0.07 -4.41 -5.92
C LEU A 87 -0.98 -5.40 -6.49
N ALA A 88 -1.34 -6.44 -5.74
CA ALA A 88 -2.33 -7.43 -6.20
C ALA A 88 -3.77 -7.01 -5.89
N ASP A 89 -4.05 -6.73 -4.62
CA ASP A 89 -5.40 -6.62 -4.07
C ASP A 89 -5.95 -5.19 -4.15
N VAL A 90 -5.08 -4.18 -4.26
CA VAL A 90 -5.48 -2.77 -4.40
C VAL A 90 -5.28 -2.30 -5.84
N GLU A 91 -4.07 -2.48 -6.39
CA GLU A 91 -3.73 -1.98 -7.73
C GLU A 91 -4.20 -2.91 -8.87
N GLY A 92 -4.49 -4.18 -8.56
CA GLY A 92 -5.01 -5.15 -9.52
C GLY A 92 -3.98 -5.72 -10.51
N PHE A 93 -2.68 -5.66 -10.21
CA PHE A 93 -1.66 -6.24 -11.10
C PHE A 93 -1.69 -7.77 -11.10
N SER A 94 -1.37 -8.37 -12.24
CA SER A 94 -1.17 -9.81 -12.33
C SER A 94 0.09 -10.25 -11.57
N TYR A 95 0.16 -11.51 -11.15
CA TYR A 95 1.33 -12.01 -10.40
C TYR A 95 2.63 -11.94 -11.20
N ARG A 96 2.54 -12.00 -12.54
CA ARG A 96 3.70 -11.83 -13.44
C ARG A 96 4.19 -10.38 -13.42
N GLU A 97 3.29 -9.40 -13.55
CA GLU A 97 3.65 -7.99 -13.48
C GLU A 97 4.21 -7.62 -12.11
N ILE A 98 3.65 -8.16 -11.03
CA ILE A 98 4.17 -7.95 -9.67
C ILE A 98 5.59 -8.52 -9.54
N ALA A 99 5.85 -9.70 -10.12
CA ALA A 99 7.18 -10.30 -10.12
C ALA A 99 8.20 -9.39 -10.84
N GLU A 100 7.81 -8.79 -11.96
CA GLU A 100 8.62 -7.84 -12.72
C GLU A 100 8.83 -6.52 -11.96
N ILE A 101 7.78 -5.96 -11.36
CA ILE A 101 7.83 -4.73 -10.55
C ILE A 101 8.77 -4.91 -9.35
N LEU A 102 8.67 -6.04 -8.66
CA LEU A 102 9.44 -6.31 -7.44
C LEU A 102 10.83 -6.91 -7.70
N GLY A 103 11.11 -7.36 -8.93
CA GLY A 103 12.35 -8.06 -9.28
C GLY A 103 12.53 -9.38 -8.53
N VAL A 104 11.45 -10.14 -8.32
CA VAL A 104 11.48 -11.44 -7.60
C VAL A 104 10.76 -12.54 -8.40
N PRO A 105 11.04 -13.83 -8.16
CA PRO A 105 10.32 -14.91 -8.84
C PRO A 105 8.81 -14.90 -8.54
N ILE A 106 7.99 -15.31 -9.51
CA ILE A 106 6.52 -15.38 -9.36
C ILE A 106 6.08 -16.24 -8.17
N GLY A 107 6.77 -17.36 -7.90
CA GLY A 107 6.50 -18.18 -6.71
C GLY A 107 6.77 -17.45 -5.39
N THR A 108 7.72 -16.50 -5.39
CA THR A 108 7.96 -15.62 -4.23
C THR A 108 6.78 -14.68 -4.03
N VAL A 109 6.22 -14.11 -5.10
CA VAL A 109 5.01 -13.26 -5.05
C VAL A 109 3.85 -14.04 -4.42
N MET A 110 3.57 -15.25 -4.92
CA MET A 110 2.52 -16.12 -4.37
C MET A 110 2.72 -16.38 -2.86
N SER A 111 3.95 -16.73 -2.45
CA SER A 111 4.27 -16.98 -1.04
C SER A 111 4.13 -15.73 -0.16
N ARG A 112 4.41 -14.54 -0.70
CA ARG A 112 4.29 -13.25 0.00
C ARG A 112 2.83 -12.85 0.14
N LEU A 113 2.04 -12.99 -0.93
CA LEU A 113 0.60 -12.77 -0.91
C LEU A 113 -0.10 -13.68 0.08
N HIS A 114 0.19 -14.98 0.06
CA HIS A 114 -0.41 -15.92 0.99
C HIS A 114 -0.16 -15.51 2.46
N ARG A 115 1.09 -15.21 2.79
CA ARG A 115 1.46 -14.79 4.16
C ARG A 115 0.88 -13.42 4.53
N GLY A 116 0.90 -12.46 3.62
CA GLY A 116 0.35 -11.12 3.81
C GLY A 116 -1.16 -11.17 4.06
N ARG A 117 -1.92 -11.83 3.18
CA ARG A 117 -3.37 -12.00 3.32
C ARG A 117 -3.74 -12.73 4.60
N LYS A 118 -3.01 -13.79 4.99
CA LYS A 118 -3.24 -14.50 6.25
C LYS A 118 -3.00 -13.61 7.48
N ALA A 119 -1.97 -12.78 7.43
CA ALA A 119 -1.69 -11.83 8.51
C ALA A 119 -2.76 -10.73 8.62
N LEU A 120 -3.22 -10.18 7.49
CA LEU A 120 -4.33 -9.21 7.46
C LEU A 120 -5.64 -9.82 7.94
N GLN A 121 -5.96 -11.04 7.48
CA GLN A 121 -7.14 -11.77 7.94
C GLN A 121 -7.13 -11.91 9.46
N LYS A 122 -5.99 -12.28 10.05
CA LYS A 122 -5.85 -12.38 11.51
C LYS A 122 -6.02 -11.03 12.20
N ALA A 123 -5.40 -9.97 11.67
CA ALA A 123 -5.42 -8.64 12.28
C ALA A 123 -6.82 -7.99 12.23
N LEU A 124 -7.59 -8.26 11.17
CA LEU A 124 -8.89 -7.64 10.93
C LEU A 124 -10.06 -8.53 11.33
N TRP A 125 -9.83 -9.75 11.82
CA TRP A 125 -10.88 -10.73 12.08
C TRP A 125 -11.97 -10.21 13.03
N GLU A 126 -11.59 -9.66 14.18
CA GLU A 126 -12.54 -9.12 15.15
C GLU A 126 -13.38 -7.98 14.55
N LYS A 127 -12.77 -7.13 13.73
CA LYS A 127 -13.44 -6.01 13.06
C LYS A 127 -14.41 -6.46 11.98
N VAL A 128 -14.05 -7.49 11.21
CA VAL A 128 -14.95 -8.09 10.21
C VAL A 128 -16.18 -8.69 10.90
N GLN A 129 -16.03 -9.28 12.10
CA GLN A 129 -17.15 -9.78 12.91
C GLN A 129 -18.04 -8.65 13.44
N GLU A 130 -17.44 -7.59 14.01
CA GLU A 130 -18.16 -6.41 14.51
C GLU A 130 -19.01 -5.74 13.42
N ARG A 131 -18.50 -5.69 12.18
CA ARG A 131 -19.19 -5.09 11.03
C ARG A 131 -20.17 -6.04 10.32
N GLY A 132 -20.28 -7.29 10.77
CA GLY A 132 -21.18 -8.28 10.16
C GLY A 132 -20.81 -8.68 8.73
N LEU A 133 -19.55 -8.48 8.31
CA LEU A 133 -19.07 -8.75 6.96
C LEU A 133 -18.64 -10.21 6.74
N VAL A 134 -18.98 -11.09 7.67
CA VAL A 134 -18.61 -12.50 7.64
C VAL A 134 -19.64 -13.25 6.80
N ALA A 135 -19.19 -13.84 5.69
CA ALA A 135 -20.03 -14.79 4.96
C ALA A 135 -20.34 -16.00 5.87
N ARG A 136 -21.63 -16.29 6.08
CA ARG A 136 -22.10 -17.53 6.72
C ARG A 136 -21.79 -18.75 5.86
#